data_AF-A0A7K0EHF6-F1
#
_entry.id   AF-A0A7K0EHF6-F1
#
_cell.length_a   1.000
_cell.length_b   1.000
_cell.length_c   1.000
_cell.angle_alpha   90.00
_cell.angle_beta   90.00
_cell.angle_gamma   90.00
#
_symmetry.space_group_name_H-M   'P 1'
#
loop_
_entity.id
_entity.type
_entity.pdbx_description
1 polymer ?
#
loop_
_entity_poly.entity_id
_entity_poly.type
_entity_poly.pdbx_seq_one_letter_code
_entity_poly.pdbx_strand_id
1 'polypeptide(L)'
;MRMLIIGGCHTYGYGLRPGKSFVEQFGRRLQQVGEQVSMDYYTPFDLPLAGSLVRQLDLDSYDLIVLQLGNYRLQHPSAFANLLKKHQQIILKPGAGQRPKPANLGALRSHSPVPFPNPPSTLKRIKSAFKLLTLKAMAQVGQVGRLTEMQQQLTDLLHYLQPHRRKVVLLTPFPHLDMVSRWLRERGRDLFRQIGQQQGVHVLDTHLYICPEKQYFLTDDSGHLNTIGHELIGLYLFDFYQNQVRERLAEAVF
;
A
#
# COMPACT_ATOMS: atom_id res chain seq x y z
N MET A 1 1.31 18.05 14.11
CA MET A 1 1.02 16.69 13.65
C MET A 1 2.26 15.98 13.13
N ARG A 2 2.69 14.89 13.77
CA ARG A 2 3.74 13.99 13.28
C ARG A 2 3.12 12.71 12.71
N MET A 3 3.47 12.38 11.47
CA MET A 3 2.90 11.26 10.72
C MET A 3 3.94 10.18 10.45
N LEU A 4 3.57 8.92 10.71
CA LEU A 4 4.36 7.75 10.33
C LEU A 4 3.82 7.18 9.02
N ILE A 5 4.68 7.10 8.00
CA ILE A 5 4.31 6.59 6.67
C ILE A 5 5.03 5.28 6.42
N ILE A 6 4.30 4.18 6.34
CA ILE A 6 4.87 2.86 6.04
C ILE A 6 4.25 2.35 4.75
N GLY A 7 5.06 2.12 3.73
CA GLY A 7 4.53 1.54 2.50
C GLY A 7 5.51 1.36 1.37
N GLY A 8 4.95 1.00 0.21
CA GLY A 8 5.72 0.75 -1.00
C GLY A 8 6.07 2.01 -1.79
N CYS A 9 6.51 1.79 -3.03
CA CYS A 9 6.96 2.81 -3.99
C CYS A 9 6.02 4.00 -4.21
N HIS A 10 4.73 3.83 -3.99
CA HIS A 10 3.74 4.89 -4.15
C HIS A 10 3.81 5.94 -3.04
N THR A 11 4.25 5.57 -1.84
CA THR A 11 4.29 6.51 -0.70
C THR A 11 5.27 7.66 -0.96
N TYR A 12 6.42 7.38 -1.58
CA TYR A 12 7.39 8.41 -2.01
C TYR A 12 7.18 8.91 -3.44
N GLY A 13 6.13 8.46 -4.14
CA GLY A 13 5.82 8.93 -5.49
C GLY A 13 6.90 8.53 -6.51
N TYR A 14 7.22 7.24 -6.60
CA TYR A 14 8.12 6.72 -7.63
C TYR A 14 7.77 7.25 -9.04
N GLY A 15 8.77 7.70 -9.78
CA GLY A 15 8.59 8.27 -11.12
C GLY A 15 7.94 9.66 -11.16
N LEU A 16 7.65 10.27 -10.00
CA LEU A 16 7.06 11.61 -9.92
C LEU A 16 8.06 12.67 -9.44
N ARG A 17 7.73 13.93 -9.74
CA ARG A 17 8.45 15.08 -9.18
C ARG A 17 8.22 15.18 -7.66
N PRO A 18 9.16 15.77 -6.90
CA PRO A 18 8.95 16.04 -5.48
C PRO A 18 7.68 16.83 -5.20
N GLY A 19 7.01 16.53 -4.08
CA GLY A 19 5.75 17.17 -3.69
C GLY A 19 4.51 16.66 -4.45
N LYS A 20 4.64 15.59 -5.25
CA LYS A 20 3.54 15.03 -6.05
C LYS A 20 3.11 13.62 -5.61
N SER A 21 3.76 13.01 -4.61
CA SER A 21 3.23 11.77 -4.05
C SER A 21 1.88 12.02 -3.36
N PHE A 22 1.06 10.97 -3.22
CA PHE A 22 -0.26 11.11 -2.59
C PHE A 22 -0.13 11.52 -1.11
N VAL A 23 0.96 11.08 -0.47
CA VAL A 23 1.28 11.41 0.92
C VAL A 23 1.66 12.88 1.04
N GLU A 24 2.51 13.39 0.15
CA GLU A 24 2.87 14.81 0.12
C GLU A 24 1.66 15.70 -0.22
N GLN A 25 0.79 15.24 -1.13
CA GLN A 25 -0.46 15.91 -1.49
C GLN A 25 -1.45 15.96 -0.32
N PHE A 26 -1.55 14.89 0.47
CA PHE A 26 -2.33 14.83 1.71
C PHE A 26 -1.74 15.78 2.77
N GLY A 27 -0.42 15.72 2.98
CA GLY A 27 0.28 16.62 3.91
C GLY A 27 0.09 18.10 3.60
N ARG A 28 0.18 18.46 2.32
CA ARG A 28 -0.07 19.84 1.87
C ARG A 28 -1.49 20.29 2.21
N ARG A 29 -2.49 19.41 2.03
CA ARG A 29 -3.90 19.73 2.35
C ARG A 29 -4.11 19.92 3.85
N LEU A 30 -3.48 19.10 4.69
CA LEU A 30 -3.46 19.31 6.13
C LEU A 30 -2.83 20.66 6.50
N GLN A 31 -1.70 21.00 5.89
CA GLN A 31 -1.06 22.32 6.10
C GLN A 31 -1.94 23.49 5.68
N GLN A 32 -2.71 23.33 4.59
CA GLN A 32 -3.64 24.35 4.10
C GLN A 32 -4.80 24.62 5.09
N VAL A 33 -5.15 23.66 5.94
CA VAL A 33 -6.14 23.85 7.02
C VAL A 33 -5.51 24.19 8.37
N GLY A 34 -4.23 24.58 8.39
CA GLY A 34 -3.54 25.10 9.57
C GLY A 34 -2.72 24.07 10.35
N GLU A 35 -2.67 22.81 9.92
CA GLU A 35 -1.89 21.77 10.62
C GLU A 35 -0.40 21.90 10.33
N GLN A 36 0.43 21.90 11.38
CA GLN A 36 1.88 21.73 11.20
C GLN A 36 2.22 20.26 11.02
N VAL A 37 2.55 19.86 9.79
CA VAL A 37 2.79 18.45 9.44
C VAL A 37 4.28 18.13 9.32
N SER A 38 4.73 17.11 10.05
CA SER A 38 6.01 16.42 9.84
C SER A 38 5.77 14.95 9.52
N MET A 39 6.62 14.35 8.68
CA MET A 39 6.42 12.99 8.16
C MET A 39 7.70 12.17 8.22
N ASP A 40 7.61 11.01 8.85
CA ASP A 40 8.67 10.00 8.87
C ASP A 40 8.33 8.86 7.91
N TYR A 41 9.15 8.71 6.87
CA TYR A 41 8.92 7.73 5.81
C TYR A 41 9.72 6.45 6.05
N TYR A 42 9.03 5.32 6.09
CA TYR A 42 9.63 3.98 6.06
C TYR A 42 9.18 3.26 4.79
N THR A 43 9.94 3.49 3.73
CA THR A 43 9.66 3.03 2.36
C THR A 43 10.97 2.79 1.62
N PRO A 44 11.03 1.87 0.62
CA PRO A 44 9.99 0.91 0.25
C PRO A 44 9.91 -0.26 1.23
N PHE A 45 8.74 -0.43 1.85
CA PHE A 45 8.46 -1.48 2.82
C PHE A 45 7.28 -2.33 2.35
N ASP A 46 7.36 -3.61 2.68
CA ASP A 46 6.27 -4.57 2.49
C ASP A 46 5.86 -5.15 3.86
N LEU A 47 4.76 -5.93 3.90
CA LEU A 47 4.11 -6.40 5.14
C LEU A 47 5.07 -6.96 6.21
N PRO A 48 6.04 -7.85 5.92
CA PRO A 48 6.94 -8.38 6.96
C PRO A 48 7.89 -7.33 7.55
N LEU A 49 8.38 -6.41 6.71
CA LEU A 49 9.24 -5.32 7.15
C LEU A 49 8.45 -4.32 7.98
N ALA A 50 7.22 -4.00 7.56
CA ALA A 50 6.29 -3.19 8.35
C ALA A 50 6.03 -3.81 9.72
N GLY A 51 5.72 -5.12 9.77
CA GLY A 51 5.50 -5.85 11.03
C GLY A 51 6.71 -5.84 11.96
N SER A 52 7.93 -5.94 11.40
CA SER A 52 9.17 -5.86 12.19
C SER A 52 9.47 -4.43 12.67
N LEU A 53 9.16 -3.44 11.84
CA LEU A 53 9.38 -2.02 12.12
C LEU A 53 8.49 -1.52 13.24
N VAL A 54 7.18 -1.77 13.17
CA VAL A 54 6.23 -1.25 14.17
C VAL A 54 6.58 -1.72 15.58
N ARG A 55 7.20 -2.90 15.72
CA ARG A 55 7.67 -3.46 16.99
C ARG A 55 8.87 -2.73 17.60
N GLN A 56 9.56 -1.91 16.83
CA GLN A 56 10.78 -1.22 17.24
C GLN A 56 10.60 0.29 17.37
N LEU A 57 9.47 0.82 16.88
CA LEU A 57 9.17 2.24 16.92
C LEU A 57 8.38 2.59 18.18
N ASP A 58 8.66 3.78 18.72
CA ASP A 58 7.76 4.43 19.66
C ASP A 58 6.56 5.00 18.88
N LEU A 59 5.50 4.20 18.81
CA LEU A 59 4.28 4.55 18.09
C LEU A 59 3.49 5.66 18.78
N ASP A 60 3.71 5.92 20.08
CA ASP A 60 3.03 6.99 20.81
C ASP A 60 3.48 8.38 20.36
N SER A 61 4.71 8.49 19.86
CA SER A 61 5.26 9.74 19.30
C SER A 61 4.60 10.23 18.00
N TYR A 62 3.68 9.46 17.41
CA TYR A 62 2.98 9.79 16.16
C TYR A 62 1.48 10.06 16.39
N ASP A 63 0.96 11.06 15.69
CA ASP A 63 -0.46 11.43 15.71
C ASP A 63 -1.29 10.66 14.67
N LEU A 64 -0.64 10.17 13.61
CA LEU A 64 -1.25 9.41 12.53
C LEU A 64 -0.24 8.44 11.91
N ILE A 65 -0.70 7.23 11.62
CA ILE A 65 0.05 6.16 10.98
C ILE A 65 -0.67 5.82 9.68
N VAL A 66 -0.01 6.01 8.54
CA VAL A 66 -0.55 5.70 7.21
C VAL A 66 0.15 4.45 6.67
N LEU A 67 -0.64 3.42 6.36
CA LEU A 67 -0.14 2.14 5.86
C LEU A 67 -0.57 1.92 4.41
N GLN A 68 0.39 1.79 3.49
CA GLN A 68 0.16 1.47 2.08
C GLN A 68 1.01 0.26 1.68
N LEU A 69 0.46 -0.94 1.86
CA LEU A 69 1.19 -2.21 1.77
C LEU A 69 0.56 -3.16 0.73
N GLY A 70 1.19 -4.31 0.50
CA GLY A 70 0.62 -5.41 -0.29
C GLY A 70 0.80 -5.31 -1.82
N ASN A 71 1.07 -4.12 -2.36
CA ASN A 71 1.25 -3.93 -3.82
C ASN A 71 2.32 -4.85 -4.44
N TYR A 72 3.43 -5.05 -3.74
CA TYR A 72 4.56 -5.87 -4.21
C TYR A 72 4.24 -7.37 -4.18
N ARG A 73 3.57 -7.85 -3.12
CA ARG A 73 3.19 -9.27 -3.00
C ARG A 73 2.11 -9.69 -3.98
N LEU A 74 1.22 -8.75 -4.32
CA LEU A 74 0.09 -8.96 -5.23
C LEU A 74 0.44 -8.57 -6.67
N GLN A 75 1.67 -8.84 -7.08
CA GLN A 75 2.10 -8.71 -8.47
C GLN A 75 2.32 -10.10 -9.08
N HIS A 76 1.91 -10.27 -10.33
CA HIS A 76 2.15 -11.50 -11.09
C HIS A 76 3.66 -11.79 -11.11
N PRO A 77 4.13 -12.90 -10.53
CA PRO A 77 5.55 -13.25 -10.52
C PRO A 77 6.06 -13.58 -11.92
N SER A 78 7.36 -13.47 -12.13
CA SER A 78 8.03 -13.91 -13.36
C SER A 78 7.66 -15.36 -13.76
N ALA A 79 7.45 -16.25 -12.77
CA ALA A 79 6.93 -17.59 -12.97
C ALA A 79 5.59 -17.81 -12.24
N PHE A 80 4.54 -18.19 -12.97
CA PHE A 80 3.17 -18.37 -12.45
C PHE A 80 3.09 -19.40 -11.30
N ALA A 81 3.91 -20.46 -11.34
CA ALA A 81 4.02 -21.45 -10.27
C ALA A 81 4.44 -20.85 -8.91
N ASN A 82 5.10 -19.68 -8.90
CA ASN A 82 5.48 -18.98 -7.67
C ASN A 82 4.30 -18.27 -7.00
N LEU A 83 3.09 -18.31 -7.57
CA LEU A 83 1.85 -17.93 -6.88
C LEU A 83 1.41 -18.98 -5.86
N LEU A 84 1.82 -20.24 -6.05
CA LEU A 84 1.49 -21.38 -5.19
C LEU A 84 2.51 -21.56 -4.05
N LYS A 85 3.76 -21.15 -4.27
CA LYS A 85 4.80 -21.20 -3.25
C LYS A 85 4.54 -20.13 -2.19
N LYS A 86 4.61 -20.50 -0.90
CA LYS A 86 4.79 -19.51 0.18
C LYS A 86 6.09 -18.76 -0.13
N HIS A 87 6.03 -17.44 -0.21
CA HIS A 87 7.18 -16.65 -0.63
C HIS A 87 8.12 -16.49 0.56
N GLN A 88 9.07 -17.41 0.70
CA GLN A 88 10.20 -17.20 1.61
C GLN A 88 11.07 -16.09 1.04
N GLN A 89 10.83 -14.86 1.48
CA GLN A 89 11.77 -13.79 1.26
C GLN A 89 12.78 -13.77 2.39
N ILE A 90 14.04 -13.67 1.99
CA ILE A 90 15.18 -13.27 2.81
C ILE A 90 14.75 -11.99 3.52
N ILE A 91 14.45 -12.09 4.82
CA ILE A 91 14.36 -10.91 5.67
C ILE A 91 15.74 -10.28 5.55
N LEU A 92 15.86 -9.16 4.84
CA LEU A 92 16.93 -8.21 5.09
C LEU A 92 16.75 -7.85 6.56
N LYS A 93 17.41 -8.61 7.44
CA LYS A 93 17.43 -8.33 8.87
C LYS A 93 17.95 -6.89 8.94
N PRO A 94 17.17 -5.94 9.49
CA PRO A 94 17.75 -4.67 9.90
C PRO A 94 18.97 -5.03 10.74
N GLY A 95 20.15 -4.47 10.40
CA GLY A 95 21.39 -4.80 11.09
C GLY A 95 21.15 -4.81 12.59
N ALA A 96 21.41 -5.96 13.22
CA ALA A 96 21.06 -6.19 14.61
C ALA A 96 21.64 -5.05 15.48
N GLY A 97 20.76 -4.26 16.11
CA GLY A 97 21.15 -3.19 17.04
C GLY A 97 21.03 -1.75 16.54
N GLN A 98 20.75 -1.47 15.26
CA GLN A 98 20.48 -0.10 14.81
C GLN A 98 18.99 0.22 14.77
N ARG A 99 18.58 1.31 15.44
CA ARG A 99 17.21 1.82 15.34
C ARG A 99 16.88 2.11 13.87
N PRO A 100 15.72 1.68 13.36
CA PRO A 100 15.32 1.93 11.99
C PRO A 100 15.17 3.43 11.75
N LYS A 101 15.88 3.97 10.76
CA LYS A 101 15.87 5.40 10.41
C LYS A 101 14.87 5.68 9.27
N PRO A 102 14.20 6.85 9.29
CA PRO A 102 13.39 7.29 8.15
C PRO A 102 14.22 7.36 6.87
N ALA A 103 13.59 7.03 5.74
CA ALA A 103 14.18 7.04 4.43
C ALA A 103 14.44 8.48 3.94
N ASN A 104 15.59 8.68 3.28
CA ASN A 104 15.87 9.92 2.56
C ASN A 104 15.17 9.90 1.19
N LEU A 105 14.08 10.66 1.06
CA LEU A 105 13.29 10.70 -0.18
C LEU A 105 14.07 11.22 -1.38
N GLY A 106 15.03 12.12 -1.17
CA GLY A 106 15.90 12.61 -2.24
C GLY A 106 16.74 11.48 -2.85
N ALA A 107 17.33 10.65 -2.00
CA ALA A 107 18.11 9.49 -2.44
C ALA A 107 17.25 8.40 -3.10
N LEU A 108 16.02 8.17 -2.63
CA LEU A 108 15.12 7.20 -3.26
C LEU A 108 14.66 7.65 -4.66
N ARG A 109 14.48 8.96 -4.86
CA ARG A 109 14.02 9.55 -6.12
C ARG A 109 15.15 9.78 -7.12
N SER A 110 16.41 9.86 -6.67
CA SER A 110 17.57 10.04 -7.55
C SER A 110 17.93 8.79 -8.34
N HIS A 111 17.37 7.63 -7.99
CA HIS A 111 17.50 6.42 -8.79
C HIS A 111 16.57 6.56 -10.00
N SER A 112 17.16 6.61 -11.20
CA SER A 112 16.41 6.69 -12.46
C SER A 112 15.36 5.58 -12.52
N PRO A 113 14.15 5.87 -13.05
CA PRO A 113 13.16 4.84 -13.25
C PRO A 113 13.76 3.73 -14.12
N VAL A 114 13.69 2.48 -13.64
CA VAL A 114 14.21 1.33 -14.38
C VAL A 114 13.33 1.19 -15.62
N PRO A 115 13.90 1.11 -16.84
CA PRO A 115 13.10 0.97 -18.05
C PRO A 115 12.23 -0.28 -17.95
N PHE A 116 10.92 -0.10 -18.16
CA PHE A 116 9.94 -1.16 -17.97
C PHE A 116 9.72 -1.97 -19.25
N PRO A 117 9.43 -3.28 -19.12
CA PRO A 117 9.22 -4.14 -20.28
C PRO A 117 7.98 -3.70 -21.07
N ASN A 118 8.13 -3.66 -22.39
CA ASN A 118 7.11 -3.27 -23.36
C ASN A 118 5.72 -3.90 -23.13
N PRO A 119 4.64 -3.18 -23.47
CA PRO A 119 3.27 -3.67 -23.32
C PRO A 119 3.09 -5.04 -24.00
N PRO A 120 2.36 -5.97 -23.37
CA PRO A 120 2.21 -7.32 -23.88
C PRO A 120 1.45 -7.33 -25.21
N SER A 121 2.00 -8.04 -26.20
CA SER A 121 1.34 -8.33 -27.47
C SER A 121 0.00 -9.08 -27.27
N THR A 122 -0.89 -9.04 -28.26
CA THR A 122 -2.20 -9.72 -28.26
C THR A 122 -2.13 -11.19 -27.84
N LEU A 123 -1.06 -11.89 -28.23
CA LEU A 123 -0.80 -13.29 -27.86
C LEU A 123 -0.56 -13.49 -26.36
N LYS A 124 0.04 -12.49 -25.69
CA LYS A 124 0.21 -12.48 -24.24
C LYS A 124 -1.13 -12.23 -23.51
N ARG A 125 -2.08 -11.50 -24.11
CA ARG A 125 -3.42 -11.28 -23.51
C ARG A 125 -4.22 -12.57 -23.38
N ILE A 126 -4.21 -13.41 -24.42
CA ILE A 126 -4.88 -14.72 -24.40
C ILE A 126 -4.24 -15.63 -23.33
N LYS A 127 -2.91 -15.66 -23.26
CA LYS A 127 -2.19 -16.40 -22.20
C LYS A 127 -2.54 -15.89 -20.80
N SER A 128 -2.67 -14.58 -20.61
CA SER A 128 -3.10 -14.01 -19.33
C SER A 128 -4.54 -14.36 -18.96
N ALA A 129 -5.45 -14.45 -19.94
CA ALA A 129 -6.82 -14.88 -19.71
C ALA A 129 -6.90 -16.35 -19.25
N PHE A 130 -6.14 -17.24 -19.89
CA PHE A 130 -6.04 -18.64 -19.46
C PHE A 130 -5.46 -18.76 -18.05
N LYS A 131 -4.35 -18.06 -17.76
CA LYS A 131 -3.77 -18.00 -16.41
C LYS A 131 -4.77 -17.51 -15.37
N LEU A 132 -5.57 -16.50 -15.70
CA LEU A 132 -6.57 -15.97 -14.79
C LEU A 132 -7.67 -17.01 -14.48
N LEU A 133 -8.12 -17.77 -15.49
CA LEU A 133 -9.07 -18.86 -15.29
C LEU A 133 -8.50 -19.93 -14.36
N THR A 134 -7.26 -20.38 -14.60
CA THR A 134 -6.58 -21.35 -13.73
C THR A 134 -6.47 -20.82 -12.30
N LEU A 135 -6.07 -19.56 -12.14
CA LEU A 135 -5.92 -18.91 -10.82
C LEU A 135 -7.26 -18.82 -10.08
N LYS A 136 -8.34 -18.45 -10.77
CA LYS A 136 -9.69 -18.38 -10.20
C LYS A 136 -10.16 -19.76 -9.73
N ALA A 137 -9.96 -20.80 -10.54
CA ALA A 137 -10.26 -22.17 -10.15
C ALA A 137 -9.46 -22.59 -8.92
N MET A 138 -8.16 -22.30 -8.88
CA MET A 138 -7.29 -22.63 -7.74
C MET A 138 -7.65 -21.87 -6.45
N ALA A 139 -8.11 -20.62 -6.58
CA ALA A 139 -8.57 -19.83 -5.45
C ALA A 139 -9.81 -20.42 -4.79
N GLN A 140 -10.71 -21.03 -5.56
CA GLN A 140 -11.88 -21.74 -5.02
C GLN A 140 -11.49 -22.95 -4.17
N VAL A 141 -10.30 -23.52 -4.37
CA VAL A 141 -9.76 -24.64 -3.58
C VAL A 141 -8.76 -24.17 -2.50
N GLY A 142 -8.65 -22.86 -2.26
CA GLY A 142 -7.80 -22.30 -1.20
C GLY A 142 -6.29 -22.36 -1.45
N GLN A 143 -5.83 -22.64 -2.68
CA GLN A 143 -4.41 -22.92 -2.97
C GLN A 143 -3.55 -21.69 -3.34
N VAL A 144 -4.03 -20.46 -3.11
CA VAL A 144 -3.23 -19.25 -3.39
C VAL A 144 -2.41 -18.87 -2.16
N GLY A 145 -1.28 -19.55 -1.96
CA GLY A 145 -0.43 -19.40 -0.76
C GLY A 145 -0.02 -17.96 -0.46
N ARG A 146 0.12 -17.10 -1.48
CA ARG A 146 0.39 -15.67 -1.30
C ARG A 146 -0.72 -14.89 -0.60
N LEU A 147 -1.99 -15.22 -0.87
CA LEU A 147 -3.13 -14.56 -0.23
C LEU A 147 -3.23 -15.00 1.23
N THR A 148 -3.01 -16.29 1.52
CA THR A 148 -2.95 -16.80 2.90
C THR A 148 -1.81 -16.16 3.69
N GLU A 149 -0.62 -16.06 3.09
CA GLU A 149 0.54 -15.43 3.73
C GLU A 149 0.28 -13.92 3.99
N MET A 150 -0.30 -13.23 3.02
CA MET A 150 -0.72 -11.83 3.18
C MET A 150 -1.75 -11.66 4.31
N GLN A 151 -2.76 -12.53 4.35
CA GLN A 151 -3.78 -12.50 5.40
C GLN A 151 -3.14 -12.65 6.78
N GLN A 152 -2.24 -13.62 6.96
CA GLN A 152 -1.53 -13.80 8.22
C GLN A 152 -0.69 -12.56 8.58
N GLN A 153 0.15 -12.09 7.65
CA GLN A 153 1.04 -10.96 7.91
C GLN A 153 0.29 -9.66 8.20
N LEU A 154 -0.83 -9.42 7.51
CA LEU A 154 -1.69 -8.27 7.76
C LEU A 154 -2.38 -8.38 9.12
N THR A 155 -2.88 -9.57 9.46
CA THR A 155 -3.49 -9.83 10.77
C THR A 155 -2.49 -9.57 11.89
N ASP A 156 -1.28 -10.10 11.78
CA ASP A 156 -0.22 -9.92 12.78
C ASP A 156 0.19 -8.44 12.92
N LEU A 157 0.30 -7.73 11.79
CA LEU A 157 0.61 -6.30 11.78
C LEU A 157 -0.47 -5.48 12.49
N LEU A 158 -1.75 -5.68 12.12
CA LEU A 158 -2.84 -4.91 12.71
C LEU A 158 -3.10 -5.31 14.17
N HIS A 159 -2.88 -6.57 14.54
CA HIS A 159 -2.92 -7.01 15.92
C HIS A 159 -1.90 -6.25 16.77
N TYR A 160 -0.67 -6.07 16.28
CA TYR A 160 0.33 -5.27 16.98
C TYR A 160 -0.05 -3.79 17.09
N LEU A 161 -0.73 -3.26 16.07
CA LEU A 161 -1.18 -1.87 16.03
C LEU A 161 -2.49 -1.62 16.81
N GLN A 162 -3.12 -2.64 17.40
CA GLN A 162 -4.39 -2.53 18.13
C GLN A 162 -4.45 -1.38 19.15
N PRO A 163 -3.44 -1.18 20.01
CA PRO A 163 -3.44 -0.08 20.99
C PRO A 163 -3.53 1.30 20.33
N HIS A 164 -3.07 1.41 19.08
CA HIS A 164 -3.02 2.66 18.32
C HIS A 164 -4.04 2.69 17.17
N ARG A 165 -5.00 1.76 17.10
CA ARG A 165 -5.92 1.58 15.95
C ARG A 165 -6.61 2.88 15.50
N ARG A 166 -6.97 3.76 16.43
CA ARG A 166 -7.67 5.04 16.17
C ARG A 166 -6.84 6.07 15.42
N LYS A 167 -5.51 5.91 15.39
CA LYS A 167 -4.60 6.75 14.62
C LYS A 167 -3.99 6.00 13.43
N VAL A 168 -4.52 4.82 13.06
CA VAL A 168 -4.06 4.07 11.89
C VAL A 168 -5.07 4.25 10.75
N VAL A 169 -4.55 4.65 9.59
CA VAL A 169 -5.27 4.62 8.31
C VAL A 169 -4.60 3.62 7.39
N LEU A 170 -5.33 2.55 7.07
CA LEU A 170 -4.89 1.49 6.17
C LEU A 170 -5.42 1.76 4.77
N LEU A 171 -4.55 1.85 3.77
CA LEU A 171 -4.95 1.92 2.36
C LEU A 171 -4.97 0.50 1.77
N THR A 172 -6.02 0.16 1.04
CA THR A 172 -6.02 -1.06 0.22
C THR A 172 -4.93 -0.99 -0.85
N PRO A 173 -4.40 -2.14 -1.33
CA PRO A 173 -3.51 -2.16 -2.49
C PRO A 173 -4.12 -1.38 -3.66
N PHE A 174 -3.29 -0.70 -4.46
CA PHE A 174 -3.79 0.09 -5.59
C PHE A 174 -4.23 -0.82 -6.73
N PRO A 175 -5.19 -0.42 -7.59
CA PRO A 175 -5.49 -1.17 -8.80
C PRO A 175 -4.26 -1.40 -9.69
N HIS A 176 -4.36 -2.36 -10.62
CA HIS A 176 -3.27 -2.69 -11.55
C HIS A 176 -3.82 -2.92 -12.97
N LEU A 177 -3.05 -2.54 -13.99
CA LEU A 177 -3.47 -2.69 -15.40
C LEU A 177 -3.38 -4.15 -15.87
N ASP A 178 -2.32 -4.89 -15.51
CA ASP A 178 -2.23 -6.34 -15.78
C ASP A 178 -3.35 -7.13 -15.10
N MET A 179 -3.98 -8.05 -15.84
CA MET A 179 -5.16 -8.80 -15.40
C MET A 179 -4.92 -9.71 -14.20
N VAL A 180 -3.77 -10.38 -14.13
CA VAL A 180 -3.50 -11.32 -13.03
C VAL A 180 -3.16 -10.55 -11.77
N SER A 181 -2.28 -9.56 -11.87
CA SER A 181 -2.01 -8.64 -10.76
C SER A 181 -3.28 -7.94 -10.29
N ARG A 182 -4.15 -7.50 -11.22
CA ARG A 182 -5.44 -6.87 -10.89
C ARG A 182 -6.31 -7.79 -10.04
N TRP A 183 -6.51 -9.02 -10.48
CA TRP A 183 -7.30 -9.99 -9.73
C TRP A 183 -6.70 -10.27 -8.35
N LEU A 184 -5.37 -10.40 -8.24
CA LEU A 184 -4.70 -10.58 -6.95
C LEU A 184 -4.92 -9.37 -6.04
N ARG A 185 -4.85 -8.15 -6.59
CA ARG A 185 -5.09 -6.91 -5.84
C ARG A 185 -6.55 -6.71 -5.46
N GLU A 186 -7.50 -7.18 -6.27
CA GLU A 186 -8.92 -7.24 -5.89
C GLU A 186 -9.14 -8.18 -4.69
N ARG A 187 -8.51 -9.36 -4.68
CA ARG A 187 -8.56 -10.26 -3.51
C ARG A 187 -7.85 -9.69 -2.30
N GLY A 188 -6.72 -9.03 -2.50
CA GLY A 188 -6.01 -8.31 -1.43
C GLY A 188 -6.83 -7.16 -0.86
N ARG A 189 -7.53 -6.40 -1.69
CA ARG A 189 -8.47 -5.34 -1.28
C ARG A 189 -9.52 -5.90 -0.33
N ASP A 190 -10.13 -7.02 -0.68
CA ASP A 190 -11.14 -7.68 0.17
C ASP A 190 -10.55 -8.05 1.55
N LEU A 191 -9.35 -8.65 1.56
CA LEU A 191 -8.64 -8.97 2.81
C LEU A 191 -8.33 -7.74 3.65
N PHE A 192 -7.83 -6.66 3.04
CA PHE A 192 -7.52 -5.42 3.75
C PHE A 192 -8.76 -4.80 4.39
N ARG A 193 -9.88 -4.80 3.68
CA ARG A 193 -11.16 -4.29 4.19
C ARG A 193 -11.68 -5.15 5.33
N GLN A 194 -11.72 -6.47 5.13
CA GLN A 194 -12.24 -7.41 6.13
C GLN A 194 -11.40 -7.37 7.41
N ILE A 195 -10.07 -7.52 7.30
CA ILE A 195 -9.19 -7.58 8.47
C ILE A 195 -9.12 -6.21 9.15
N GLY A 196 -9.06 -5.11 8.39
CA GLY A 196 -9.10 -3.76 8.95
C GLY A 196 -10.36 -3.50 9.75
N GLN A 197 -11.53 -3.87 9.21
CA GLN A 197 -12.80 -3.77 9.93
C GLN A 197 -12.83 -4.64 11.19
N GLN A 198 -12.38 -5.90 11.10
CA GLN A 198 -12.31 -6.81 12.26
C GLN A 198 -11.40 -6.28 13.37
N GLN A 199 -10.36 -5.53 13.02
CA GLN A 199 -9.41 -4.94 13.96
C GLN A 199 -9.80 -3.50 14.36
N GLY A 200 -10.93 -2.98 13.90
CA GLY A 200 -11.36 -1.60 14.18
C GLY A 200 -10.36 -0.55 13.69
N VAL A 201 -9.65 -0.85 12.59
CA VAL A 201 -8.74 0.06 11.89
C VAL A 201 -9.49 0.67 10.71
N HIS A 202 -9.36 1.97 10.52
CA HIS A 202 -10.01 2.62 9.39
C HIS A 202 -9.32 2.28 8.08
N VAL A 203 -10.10 1.85 7.09
CA VAL A 203 -9.60 1.42 5.78
C VAL A 203 -10.06 2.36 4.67
N LEU A 204 -9.12 3.01 3.99
CA LEU A 204 -9.39 3.74 2.75
C LEU A 204 -9.32 2.77 1.57
N ASP A 205 -10.47 2.54 0.94
CA ASP A 205 -10.58 1.70 -0.24
C ASP A 205 -10.17 2.46 -1.51
N THR A 206 -8.93 2.25 -1.95
CA THR A 206 -8.31 2.98 -3.06
C THR A 206 -8.92 2.63 -4.42
N HIS A 207 -9.59 1.47 -4.53
CA HIS A 207 -10.26 1.03 -5.76
C HIS A 207 -11.57 1.80 -6.04
N LEU A 208 -12.08 2.58 -5.09
CA LEU A 208 -13.23 3.47 -5.32
C LEU A 208 -12.85 4.73 -6.12
N TYR A 209 -11.58 5.10 -6.10
CA TYR A 209 -11.11 6.38 -6.64
C TYR A 209 -10.19 6.23 -7.85
N ILE A 210 -9.59 5.05 -8.01
CA ILE A 210 -8.72 4.71 -9.12
C ILE A 210 -9.32 3.52 -9.85
N CYS A 211 -9.58 3.70 -11.14
CA CYS A 211 -9.95 2.60 -12.03
C CYS A 211 -8.68 2.01 -12.67
N PRO A 212 -8.67 0.73 -13.07
CA PRO A 212 -7.55 0.12 -13.77
C PRO A 212 -7.51 0.55 -15.25
N GLU A 213 -7.40 1.85 -15.46
CA GLU A 213 -7.36 2.53 -16.75
C GLU A 213 -6.07 3.34 -16.90
N LYS A 214 -5.52 3.37 -18.13
CA LYS A 214 -4.20 3.95 -18.40
C LYS A 214 -4.04 5.40 -17.90
N GLN A 215 -5.12 6.18 -17.85
CA GLN A 215 -5.10 7.58 -17.42
C GLN A 215 -4.62 7.80 -15.99
N TYR A 216 -4.63 6.77 -15.13
CA TYR A 216 -4.19 6.86 -13.74
C TYR A 216 -2.77 6.34 -13.50
N PHE A 217 -2.14 5.74 -14.51
CA PHE A 217 -0.84 5.08 -14.40
C PHE A 217 0.22 5.82 -15.23
N LEU A 218 1.49 5.61 -14.88
CA LEU A 218 2.61 6.11 -15.68
C LEU A 218 2.58 5.47 -17.08
N THR A 219 3.04 6.21 -18.09
CA THR A 219 3.14 5.71 -19.47
C THR A 219 4.04 4.46 -19.50
N ASP A 220 3.55 3.41 -20.16
CA ASP A 220 4.20 2.10 -20.26
C ASP A 220 4.44 1.37 -18.91
N ASP A 221 3.80 1.83 -17.83
CA ASP A 221 3.78 1.18 -16.53
C ASP A 221 2.38 0.64 -16.21
N SER A 222 2.31 -0.56 -15.63
CA SER A 222 1.05 -1.22 -15.30
C SER A 222 0.70 -1.19 -13.81
N GLY A 223 1.62 -0.76 -12.96
CA GLY A 223 1.54 -0.90 -11.51
C GLY A 223 1.84 0.37 -10.72
N HIS A 224 2.38 1.43 -11.34
CA HIS A 224 2.66 2.71 -10.70
C HIS A 224 1.70 3.81 -11.16
N LEU A 225 1.11 4.52 -10.19
CA LEU A 225 0.23 5.65 -10.47
C LEU A 225 1.00 6.85 -11.03
N ASN A 226 0.37 7.61 -11.91
CA ASN A 226 0.87 8.91 -12.35
C ASN A 226 0.45 10.04 -11.40
N THR A 227 0.77 11.28 -11.75
CA THR A 227 0.41 12.45 -10.94
C THR A 227 -1.10 12.57 -10.70
N ILE A 228 -1.95 12.23 -11.68
CA ILE A 228 -3.42 12.28 -11.53
C ILE A 228 -3.86 11.25 -10.48
N GLY A 229 -3.38 10.01 -10.57
CA GLY A 229 -3.70 8.98 -9.59
C GLY A 229 -3.25 9.36 -8.18
N HIS A 230 -2.06 9.94 -8.04
CA HIS A 230 -1.56 10.42 -6.75
C HIS A 230 -2.33 11.63 -6.20
N GLU A 231 -2.73 12.57 -7.05
CA GLU A 231 -3.56 13.74 -6.71
C GLU A 231 -4.90 13.28 -6.11
N LEU A 232 -5.60 12.36 -6.79
CA LEU A 232 -6.89 11.84 -6.36
C LEU A 232 -6.78 11.11 -5.02
N ILE A 233 -5.82 10.18 -4.89
CA ILE A 233 -5.63 9.47 -3.62
C ILE A 233 -5.27 10.43 -2.48
N GLY A 234 -4.45 11.46 -2.74
CA GLY A 234 -4.10 12.45 -1.73
C GLY A 234 -5.31 13.28 -1.28
N LEU A 235 -6.19 13.64 -2.22
CA LEU A 235 -7.46 14.32 -1.92
C LEU A 235 -8.40 13.43 -1.08
N TYR A 236 -8.67 12.21 -1.53
CA TYR A 236 -9.62 11.34 -0.82
C TYR A 236 -9.08 10.83 0.51
N LEU A 237 -7.76 10.70 0.66
CA LEU A 237 -7.15 10.44 1.97
C LEU A 237 -7.36 11.60 2.93
N PHE A 238 -7.28 12.85 2.45
CA PHE A 238 -7.60 14.02 3.26
C PHE A 238 -9.05 14.01 3.72
N ASP A 239 -10.00 13.83 2.81
CA ASP A 239 -11.43 13.81 3.13
C ASP A 239 -11.76 12.67 4.11
N PHE A 240 -11.20 11.49 3.87
CA PHE A 240 -11.36 10.33 4.74
C PHE A 240 -10.84 10.59 6.16
N TYR A 241 -9.67 11.20 6.29
CA TYR A 241 -9.10 11.57 7.58
C TYR A 241 -9.95 12.62 8.32
N GLN A 242 -10.42 13.66 7.61
CA GLN A 242 -11.28 14.70 8.20
C GLN A 242 -12.59 14.14 8.74
N ASN A 243 -13.17 13.14 8.05
CA ASN A 243 -14.36 12.45 8.54
C ASN A 243 -14.09 11.70 9.85
N GLN A 244 -12.97 10.97 9.94
CA GLN A 244 -12.59 10.26 11.17
C GLN A 244 -12.30 11.19 12.35
N VAL A 245 -11.69 12.35 12.09
CA VAL A 245 -11.47 13.35 13.15
C VAL A 245 -12.81 13.84 13.69
N ARG A 246 -13.77 14.15 12.79
CA ARG A 246 -15.12 14.56 13.18
C ARG A 246 -15.86 13.49 13.98
N GLU A 247 -15.80 12.24 13.54
CA GLU A 247 -16.39 11.10 14.27
C GLU A 247 -15.82 10.96 15.69
N ARG A 248 -14.50 11.05 15.84
CA ARG A 248 -13.83 10.97 17.15
C ARG A 248 -14.20 12.12 18.09
N LEU A 249 -14.32 13.33 17.55
CA LEU A 249 -14.76 14.48 18.33
C LEU A 249 -16.21 14.33 18.78
N ALA A 250 -17.09 13.78 17.92
CA ALA A 250 -18.47 13.50 18.30
C ALA A 250 -18.56 12.45 19.42
N GLU A 251 -17.77 11.37 19.34
CA GLU A 251 -17.72 10.34 20.39
C GLU A 251 -17.20 10.86 21.74
N ALA A 252 -16.35 11.89 21.76
CA ALA A 252 -15.77 12.43 22.99
C ALA A 252 -16.69 13.39 23.77
N VAL A 253 -17.81 13.80 23.16
CA VAL A 253 -18.79 14.73 23.75
C VAL A 253 -19.93 13.99 24.47
N PHE A 254 -20.00 12.66 24.33
CA PHE A 254 -20.98 11.78 24.99
C PHE A 254 -20.30 10.85 26.00
#